data_AF-A0A537ZP63-F1
#
_entry.id   AF-A0A537ZP63-F1
#
_cell.length_a   1.000
_cell.length_b   1.000
_cell.length_c   1.000
_cell.angle_alpha   90.00
_cell.angle_beta   90.00
_cell.angle_gamma   90.00
#
_symmetry.space_group_name_H-M   'P 1'
#
loop_
_entity.id
_entity.type
_entity.pdbx_description
1 polymer ?
#
loop_
_entity_poly.entity_id
_entity_poly.type
_entity_poly.pdbx_seq_one_letter_code
_entity_poly.pdbx_strand_id
1 'polypeptide(L)' 'MTAMVHAAVASDTNEAEEIQEILRGAGIESELEPEVEADAIAILVPESDLEAAKDAIESGTDPDDLVAEP' A
#
# COMPACT_ATOMS: atom_id res chain seq x y z
N MET A 1 13.83 -11.77 10.88
CA MET A 1 12.62 -10.94 10.94
C MET A 1 12.91 -9.75 10.07
N THR A 2 12.30 -9.70 8.89
CA THR A 2 12.27 -8.50 8.07
C THR A 2 11.48 -7.45 8.82
N ALA A 3 12.00 -6.23 8.94
CA ALA A 3 11.23 -5.13 9.48
C ALA A 3 10.11 -4.81 8.48
N MET A 4 8.87 -4.79 8.96
CA MET A 4 7.74 -4.33 8.17
C MET A 4 7.74 -2.80 8.23
N VAL A 5 7.64 -2.16 7.07
CA VAL A 5 7.68 -0.72 6.91
C VAL A 5 6.48 -0.25 6.11
N HIS A 6 6.08 0.99 6.37
CA HIS A 6 4.91 1.59 5.75
C HIS A 6 5.18 1.94 4.28
N ALA A 7 4.43 1.29 3.38
CA ALA A 7 4.48 1.58 1.95
C ALA A 7 3.43 2.62 1.53
N ALA A 8 2.18 2.45 1.97
CA ALA A 8 1.04 3.29 1.60
C ALA A 8 -0.06 3.27 2.67
N VAL A 9 -0.93 4.28 2.65
CA VAL A 9 -2.16 4.35 3.46
C VAL A 9 -3.36 4.28 2.51
N ALA A 10 -4.35 3.48 2.87
CA ALA A 10 -5.67 3.49 2.26
C ALA A 10 -6.69 4.16 3.20
N SER A 11 -7.65 4.86 2.60
CA SER A 11 -8.74 5.54 3.31
C SER A 11 -9.84 4.58 3.72
N ASP A 12 -9.97 3.45 3.03
CA ASP A 12 -10.96 2.42 3.31
C ASP A 12 -10.47 1.01 2.95
N THR A 13 -11.23 -0.01 3.37
CA THR A 13 -10.88 -1.42 3.14
C THR A 13 -10.83 -1.80 1.67
N ASN A 14 -11.65 -1.19 0.81
CA ASN A 14 -11.65 -1.50 -0.62
C ASN A 14 -10.34 -1.02 -1.26
N GLU A 15 -9.93 0.22 -0.99
CA GLU A 15 -8.64 0.76 -1.46
C GLU A 15 -7.45 -0.06 -0.92
N ALA A 16 -7.50 -0.47 0.36
CA ALA A 16 -6.46 -1.31 0.95
C ALA A 16 -6.34 -2.69 0.27
N GLU A 17 -7.48 -3.30 -0.07
CA GLU A 17 -7.53 -4.57 -0.78
C GLU A 17 -7.01 -4.43 -2.22
N GLU A 18 -7.33 -3.35 -2.93
CA GLU A 18 -6.82 -3.06 -4.27
C GLU A 18 -5.29 -2.92 -4.27
N ILE A 19 -4.74 -2.13 -3.34
CA ILE A 19 -3.29 -1.99 -3.15
C ILE A 19 -2.66 -3.35 -2.83
N GLN A 20 -3.27 -4.15 -1.95
CA GLN A 20 -2.80 -5.49 -1.64
C GLN A 20 -2.82 -6.41 -2.87
N GLU A 21 -3.82 -6.32 -3.75
CA GLU A 21 -3.86 -7.10 -4.99
C GLU A 21 -2.71 -6.73 -5.94
N ILE A 22 -2.40 -5.43 -6.06
CA ILE A 22 -1.28 -4.92 -6.86
C ILE A 22 0.04 -5.49 -6.33
N LEU A 23 0.29 -5.36 -5.03
CA LEU A 23 1.51 -5.86 -4.39
C LEU A 23 1.63 -7.38 -4.52
N ARG A 24 0.53 -8.11 -4.32
CA ARG A 24 0.47 -9.56 -4.51
C ARG A 24 0.73 -9.97 -5.96
N GLY A 25 0.24 -9.20 -6.93
CA GLY A 25 0.52 -9.40 -8.36
C GLY A 25 2.01 -9.21 -8.70
N ALA A 26 2.69 -8.31 -8.00
CA ALA A 26 4.14 -8.10 -8.09
C ALA A 26 4.96 -9.15 -7.31
N GLY A 27 4.31 -10.04 -6.55
CA GLY A 27 4.96 -11.04 -5.70
C GLY A 27 5.52 -10.45 -4.40
N ILE A 28 5.02 -9.30 -3.97
CA ILE A 28 5.42 -8.60 -2.75
C ILE A 28 4.48 -9.01 -1.62
N GLU A 29 5.05 -9.40 -0.49
CA GLU A 29 4.28 -9.69 0.72
C GLU A 29 3.85 -8.37 1.37
N SER A 30 2.58 -8.25 1.72
CA SER A 30 2.03 -7.04 2.33
C SER A 30 1.03 -7.38 3.43
N GLU A 31 1.03 -6.58 4.49
CA GLU A 31 0.15 -6.71 5.65
C GLU A 31 -0.70 -5.44 5.80
N LEU A 32 -1.98 -5.61 6.12
CA LEU A 32 -2.91 -4.50 6.32
C LEU A 32 -3.09 -4.28 7.82
N GLU A 33 -2.73 -3.10 8.31
CA GLU A 33 -2.88 -2.70 9.70
C GLU A 33 -3.90 -1.55 9.81
N PRO A 34 -5.08 -1.77 10.42
CA PRO A 34 -6.07 -0.72 10.57
C PRO A 34 -5.62 0.34 11.60
N GLU A 35 -5.50 1.58 11.14
CA GLU A 35 -5.13 2.76 11.92
C GLU A 35 -6.40 3.45 12.45
N VAL A 36 -6.90 2.94 13.59
CA VAL A 36 -8.16 3.38 14.19
C VAL A 36 -8.17 4.87 14.58
N GLU A 37 -7.00 5.43 14.87
CA GLU A 37 -6.87 6.86 15.22
C GLU A 37 -6.98 7.78 14.00
N ALA A 38 -6.62 7.28 12.81
CA ALA A 38 -6.64 8.03 11.56
C ALA A 38 -7.85 7.68 10.66
N ASP A 39 -8.68 6.72 11.08
CA ASP A 39 -9.77 6.15 10.27
C ASP A 39 -9.25 5.69 8.89
N ALA A 40 -8.12 4.99 8.90
CA ALA A 40 -7.39 4.59 7.71
C ALA A 40 -6.79 3.17 7.87
N ILE A 41 -6.19 2.64 6.82
CA ILE A 41 -5.54 1.32 6.81
C ILE A 41 -4.11 1.48 6.28
N ALA A 42 -3.13 1.19 7.12
CA ALA A 42 -1.73 1.19 6.73
C ALA A 42 -1.39 -0.12 6.00
N ILE A 43 -0.73 0.00 4.86
CA ILE A 43 -0.16 -1.12 4.11
C ILE A 43 1.33 -1.21 4.45
N LEU A 44 1.69 -2.31 5.10
CA LEU A 44 3.05 -2.62 5.53
C LEU A 44 3.67 -3.66 4.59
N VAL A 45 4.95 -3.48 4.24
CA VAL A 45 5.71 -4.42 3.41
C VAL A 45 7.09 -4.68 4.03
N PRO A 46 7.77 -5.78 3.67
CA PRO A 46 9.17 -5.96 4.05
C PRO A 46 10.02 -4.76 3.60
N GLU A 47 10.91 -4.27 4.48
CA GLU A 47 11.80 -3.15 4.17
C GLU A 47 12.61 -3.35 2.88
N SER A 48 12.98 -4.60 2.58
CA SER A 48 13.68 -5.00 1.36
C SER A 48 12.86 -4.73 0.08
N ASP A 49 11.53 -4.77 0.19
CA ASP A 49 10.59 -4.66 -0.92
C ASP A 49 9.88 -3.29 -0.95
N LEU A 50 10.22 -2.36 -0.03
CA LEU A 50 9.58 -1.04 0.04
C LEU A 50 9.61 -0.28 -1.28
N GLU A 51 10.77 -0.25 -1.94
CA GLU A 51 10.93 0.47 -3.21
C GLU A 51 10.12 -0.20 -4.33
N ALA A 52 10.15 -1.54 -4.37
CA ALA A 52 9.38 -2.32 -5.34
C ALA A 52 7.87 -2.19 -5.11
N ALA A 53 7.46 -2.08 -3.83
CA ALA A 53 6.06 -1.87 -3.45
C ALA A 53 5.57 -0.51 -3.92
N LYS A 54 6.35 0.55 -3.72
CA LYS A 54 6.03 1.89 -4.22
C LYS A 54 5.93 1.93 -5.74
N ASP A 55 6.90 1.34 -6.44
CA ASP A 55 6.91 1.26 -7.91
C ASP A 55 5.71 0.47 -8.44
N ALA A 56 5.38 -0.65 -7.80
CA ALA A 56 4.20 -1.45 -8.16
C ALA A 56 2.90 -0.69 -7.94
N ILE A 57 2.78 0.05 -6.82
CA ILE A 57 1.61 0.88 -6.53
C ILE A 57 1.51 2.01 -7.55
N GLU A 58 2.57 2.79 -7.77
CA GLU A 58 2.60 3.90 -8.75
C GLU A 58 2.35 3.43 -10.19
N SER A 59 2.75 2.21 -10.55
CA SER A 59 2.49 1.62 -11.87
C SER A 59 1.13 0.93 -11.97
N GLY A 60 0.56 0.50 -10.85
CA GLY A 60 -0.68 -0.29 -10.77
C GLY A 60 -1.91 0.56 -10.53
N THR A 61 -1.75 1.75 -9.95
CA THR A 61 -2.79 2.77 -9.84
C THR A 61 -2.69 3.74 -11.01
N ASP A 62 -3.83 4.12 -11.59
CA ASP A 62 -3.83 5.08 -12.69
C ASP A 62 -3.32 6.45 -12.18
N PRO A 63 -2.57 7.21 -13.00
CA PRO A 63 -1.99 8.50 -12.60
C PRO A 63 -3.04 9.56 -12.19
N ASP A 64 -4.32 9.33 -12.50
CA ASP A 64 -5.44 10.21 -12.14
C ASP A 64 -6.02 9.93 -10.73
N ASP A 65 -5.66 8.82 -10.04
CA ASP A 65 -6.13 8.52 -8.67
C ASP A 65 -5.18 9.05 -7.57
N LEU A 66 -3.90 9.29 -7.91
CA LEU A 66 -2.88 9.77 -6.96
C LEU A 66 -2.88 11.30 -6.78
N VAL A 67 -3.71 12.03 -7.53
CA VAL A 67 -3.91 13.47 -7.34
C VAL A 67 -5.05 13.71 -6.35
N ALA A 68 -4.71 13.71 -5.06
CA ALA A 68 -5.45 14.51 -4.10
C ALA A 68 -5.37 15.98 -4.56
N GLU A 69 -6.42 16.47 -5.23
CA GLU A 69 -6.56 17.89 -5.57
C GLU A 69 -6.58 18.75 -4.27
N PRO A 70 -5.96 19.94 -4.29
CA PRO A 70 -5.63 20.75 -3.11
C PRO A 70 -6.81 21.40 -2.36
#